data_AF-Q14PV7-F1
#
_entry.id   AF-Q14PV7-F1
#
_cell.length_a   1.000
_cell.length_b   1.000
_cell.length_c   1.000
_cell.angle_alpha   90.00
_cell.angle_beta   90.00
_cell.angle_gamma   90.00
#
_symmetry.space_group_name_H-M   'P 1'
#
loop_
_entity.id
_entity.type
_entity.pdbx_description
1 polymer ?
#
loop_
_entity_poly.entity_id
_entity_poly.type
_entity_poly.pdbx_seq_one_letter_code
_entity_poly.pdbx_strand_id
1 'polypeptide(L)'
;MLLLKKAISDFKTIFGVKITRIRTDNGSEFINNYRNNQKNTVKETNFTQFLKDKNIFHQTTPVRSPQSNGKIERFHQNYTKLFVFEEKILNVVSLQNKLNDYYYFYNFERVRKSLNFQTPFNFLNSLIK
;
A
#
# COMPACT_ATOMS: atom_id res chain seq x y z
N MET A 1 -10.20 4.70 7.19
CA MET A 1 -9.94 3.54 8.08
C MET A 1 -10.60 2.22 7.61
N LEU A 2 -11.77 2.26 6.95
CA LEU A 2 -12.47 1.06 6.45
C LEU A 2 -11.61 0.18 5.51
N LEU A 3 -10.99 0.80 4.50
CA LEU A 3 -10.16 0.08 3.52
C LEU A 3 -8.97 -0.65 4.16
N LEU A 4 -8.31 -0.01 5.14
CA LEU A 4 -7.21 -0.62 5.88
C LEU A 4 -7.67 -1.86 6.67
N LYS A 5 -8.81 -1.76 7.36
CA LYS A 5 -9.40 -2.89 8.08
C LYS A 5 -9.70 -4.06 7.13
N LYS A 6 -10.30 -3.74 5.97
CA LYS A 6 -10.59 -4.73 4.93
C LYS A 6 -9.30 -5.39 4.42
N ALA A 7 -8.29 -4.60 4.07
CA ALA A 7 -7.00 -5.14 3.59
C ALA A 7 -6.35 -6.07 4.62
N ILE A 8 -6.27 -5.67 5.90
CA ILE A 8 -5.71 -6.52 6.96
C ILE A 8 -6.51 -7.83 7.10
N SER A 9 -7.83 -7.74 7.03
CA SER A 9 -8.70 -8.92 7.08
C SER A 9 -8.46 -9.84 5.89
N ASP A 10 -8.53 -9.30 4.66
CA ASP A 10 -8.36 -10.04 3.42
C ASP A 10 -7.01 -10.75 3.35
N PHE A 11 -5.92 -10.08 3.76
CA PHE A 11 -4.60 -10.72 3.78
C PHE A 11 -4.55 -11.92 4.72
N LYS A 12 -5.23 -11.82 5.87
CA LYS A 12 -5.32 -12.91 6.83
C LYS A 12 -6.22 -14.04 6.33
N THR A 13 -7.39 -13.73 5.77
CA THR A 13 -8.41 -14.73 5.41
C THR A 13 -8.15 -15.39 4.08
N ILE A 14 -7.66 -14.65 3.08
CA ILE A 14 -7.42 -15.16 1.72
C ILE A 14 -6.05 -15.81 1.62
N PHE A 15 -5.02 -15.18 2.21
CA PHE A 15 -3.63 -15.63 2.06
C PHE A 15 -3.04 -16.26 3.31
N GLY A 16 -3.76 -16.29 4.45
CA GLY A 16 -3.17 -16.75 5.71
C GLY A 16 -2.05 -15.83 6.24
N VAL A 17 -1.88 -14.63 5.68
CA VAL A 17 -0.76 -13.74 6.00
C VAL A 17 -1.17 -12.75 7.09
N LYS A 18 -0.49 -12.82 8.23
CA LYS A 18 -0.60 -11.80 9.27
C LYS A 18 0.32 -10.62 8.97
N ILE A 19 -0.27 -9.44 8.75
CA ILE A 19 0.48 -8.20 8.63
C ILE A 19 1.02 -7.81 10.01
N THR A 20 2.35 -7.69 10.13
CA THR A 20 3.03 -7.28 11.38
C THR A 20 3.56 -5.86 11.34
N ARG A 21 3.67 -5.28 10.14
CA ARG A 21 4.24 -3.96 9.92
C ARG A 21 3.61 -3.28 8.72
N ILE A 22 3.30 -2.00 8.86
CA ILE A 22 2.85 -1.14 7.76
C ILE A 22 3.76 0.08 7.69
N ARG A 23 4.21 0.41 6.47
CA ARG A 23 5.01 1.60 6.20
C ARG A 23 4.18 2.67 5.51
N THR A 24 4.32 3.90 5.99
CA THR A 24 3.70 5.12 5.42
C THR A 24 4.78 6.20 5.23
N ASP A 25 4.46 7.24 4.48
CA ASP A 25 5.27 8.46 4.48
C ASP A 25 5.00 9.31 5.73
N ASN A 26 5.61 10.49 5.80
CA ASN A 26 5.45 11.43 6.91
C ASN A 26 4.23 12.37 6.72
N GLY A 27 3.22 11.95 5.97
CA GLY A 27 1.97 12.67 5.78
C GLY A 27 1.22 12.88 7.10
N SER A 28 0.53 14.02 7.22
CA SER A 28 -0.22 14.42 8.42
C SER A 28 -1.37 13.46 8.76
N GLU A 29 -1.86 12.71 7.77
CA GLU A 29 -2.88 11.69 7.92
C GLU A 29 -2.38 10.45 8.66
N PHE A 30 -1.07 10.18 8.61
CA PHE A 30 -0.44 9.01 9.25
C PHE A 30 0.25 9.38 10.54
N ILE A 31 0.92 10.53 10.58
CA ILE A 31 1.63 11.01 11.76
C ILE A 31 1.31 12.48 12.04
N ASN A 32 1.33 12.87 13.30
CA ASN A 32 1.29 14.29 13.63
C ASN A 32 2.70 14.86 13.43
N ASN A 33 2.81 15.83 12.51
CA ASN A 33 4.10 16.40 12.15
C ASN A 33 4.68 17.25 13.29
N TYR A 34 5.90 16.91 13.70
CA TYR A 34 6.74 17.62 14.66
C TYR A 34 7.20 18.97 14.11
N ARG A 35 6.29 19.93 13.89
CA ARG A 35 6.70 21.27 13.44
C ARG A 35 7.22 22.15 14.58
N ASN A 36 6.85 21.87 15.83
CA ASN A 36 7.27 22.65 17.00
C ASN A 36 7.67 21.69 18.12
N ASN A 37 8.73 22.00 18.88
CA ASN A 37 9.40 21.17 19.90
C ASN A 37 8.54 20.76 21.13
N GLN A 38 7.27 20.40 20.94
CA GLN A 38 6.36 19.91 21.98
C GLN A 38 6.33 18.37 21.94
N LYS A 39 7.41 17.75 22.40
CA LYS A 39 7.57 16.28 22.41
C LYS A 39 6.57 15.54 23.32
N ASN A 40 5.93 16.22 24.28
CA ASN A 40 5.26 15.54 25.41
C ASN A 40 3.72 15.60 25.41
N THR A 41 3.06 16.22 24.42
CA THR A 41 1.60 16.44 24.45
C THR A 41 0.86 16.05 23.17
N VAL A 42 1.56 15.61 22.13
CA VAL A 42 0.93 15.36 20.83
C VAL A 42 0.34 13.95 20.80
N LYS A 43 -0.99 13.88 20.82
CA LYS A 43 -1.76 12.64 20.65
C LYS A 43 -1.36 11.95 19.34
N GLU A 44 -1.22 10.62 19.34
CA GLU A 44 -1.05 9.85 18.10
C GLU A 44 -2.25 10.05 17.15
N THR A 45 -2.05 9.89 15.85
CA THR A 45 -3.15 9.91 14.87
C THR A 45 -4.06 8.69 15.07
N ASN A 46 -5.32 8.79 14.62
CA ASN A 46 -6.24 7.65 14.61
C ASN A 46 -5.68 6.45 13.82
N PHE A 47 -4.87 6.70 12.78
CA PHE A 47 -4.19 5.67 12.02
C PHE A 47 -3.15 4.93 12.87
N THR A 48 -2.26 5.67 13.55
CA THR A 48 -1.21 5.09 14.39
C THR A 48 -1.80 4.31 15.56
N GLN A 49 -2.80 4.88 16.23
CA GLN A 49 -3.53 4.20 17.32
C GLN A 49 -4.15 2.90 16.85
N PHE A 50 -4.85 2.92 15.70
CA PHE A 50 -5.46 1.72 15.15
C PHE A 50 -4.43 0.61 14.85
N LEU A 51 -3.26 0.93 14.32
CA LEU A 51 -2.20 -0.06 14.08
C LEU A 51 -1.65 -0.63 15.40
N LYS A 52 -1.44 0.23 16.39
CA LYS A 52 -0.98 -0.15 17.73
C LYS A 52 -1.95 -1.11 18.41
N ASP A 53 -3.26 -0.81 18.38
CA ASP A 53 -4.31 -1.68 18.93
C ASP A 53 -4.36 -3.06 18.23
N LYS A 54 -3.93 -3.13 16.97
CA LYS A 54 -3.83 -4.38 16.20
C LYS A 54 -2.48 -5.07 16.32
N ASN A 55 -1.57 -4.58 17.17
CA ASN A 55 -0.20 -5.06 17.27
C ASN A 55 0.54 -5.05 15.92
N ILE A 56 0.29 -4.03 15.10
CA ILE A 56 0.95 -3.79 13.82
C ILE A 56 1.92 -2.62 14.02
N PHE A 57 3.21 -2.85 13.75
CA PHE A 57 4.21 -1.80 13.87
C PHE A 57 4.01 -0.75 12.76
N HIS A 58 3.76 0.50 13.16
CA HIS A 58 3.73 1.63 12.25
C HIS A 58 5.16 2.12 11.99
N GLN A 59 5.66 1.94 10.77
CA GLN A 59 6.96 2.44 10.34
C GLN A 59 6.77 3.66 9.44
N THR A 60 7.42 4.78 9.73
CA THR A 60 7.47 5.91 8.80
C THR A 60 8.67 5.82 7.86
N THR A 61 8.59 6.49 6.72
CA THR A 61 9.76 6.69 5.85
C THR A 61 10.81 7.53 6.56
N PRO A 62 12.09 7.11 6.54
CA PRO A 62 13.16 7.96 7.03
C PRO A 62 13.21 9.28 6.26
N VAL A 63 13.60 10.35 6.95
CA VAL A 63 13.76 11.68 6.35
C VAL A 63 14.76 11.59 5.19
N ARG A 64 14.46 12.27 4.07
CA ARG A 64 15.31 12.32 2.86
C ARG A 64 15.66 10.95 2.26
N SER A 65 14.74 9.98 2.35
CA SER A 65 14.94 8.62 1.82
C SER A 65 13.92 8.25 0.74
N PRO A 66 13.93 8.91 -0.43
CA PRO A 66 12.93 8.73 -1.50
C PRO A 66 12.82 7.28 -1.99
N GLN A 67 13.92 6.53 -1.96
CA GLN A 67 13.95 5.11 -2.37
C GLN A 67 12.99 4.24 -1.55
N SER A 68 12.63 4.65 -0.32
CA SER A 68 11.68 3.95 0.54
C SER A 68 10.27 3.86 -0.07
N ASN A 69 9.89 4.85 -0.89
CA ASN A 69 8.60 4.93 -1.56
C ASN A 69 8.64 4.47 -3.02
N GLY A 70 9.83 4.15 -3.55
CA GLY A 70 9.98 3.81 -4.97
C GLY A 70 9.10 2.64 -5.45
N LYS A 71 8.74 1.69 -4.56
CA LYS A 71 7.82 0.60 -4.91
C LYS A 71 6.40 1.08 -5.22
N ILE A 72 5.83 1.97 -4.38
CA ILE A 72 4.47 2.49 -4.57
C ILE A 72 4.44 3.54 -5.69
N GLU A 73 5.48 4.37 -5.79
CA GLU A 73 5.62 5.31 -6.91
C GLU A 73 5.68 4.57 -8.24
N ARG A 74 6.47 3.48 -8.33
CA ARG A 74 6.52 2.66 -9.53
C ARG A 74 5.17 1.99 -9.80
N PHE A 75 4.42 1.56 -8.78
CA PHE A 75 3.06 1.04 -8.95
C PHE A 75 2.16 2.08 -9.61
N HIS A 76 2.10 3.30 -9.09
CA HIS A 76 1.28 4.38 -9.67
C HIS A 76 1.75 4.77 -11.08
N GLN A 77 3.06 4.88 -11.31
CA GLN A 77 3.59 5.18 -12.65
C GLN A 77 3.15 4.15 -13.69
N ASN A 78 3.14 2.86 -13.35
CA ASN A 78 2.68 1.83 -14.29
C ASN A 78 1.18 1.91 -14.54
N TYR A 79 0.38 2.16 -13.51
CA TYR A 79 -1.06 2.37 -13.66
C TYR A 79 -1.33 3.52 -14.63
N THR A 80 -0.71 4.67 -14.39
CA THR A 80 -0.92 5.84 -15.24
C THR A 80 -0.49 5.57 -16.68
N LYS A 81 0.72 5.02 -16.88
CA LYS A 81 1.29 4.78 -18.21
C LYS A 81 0.53 3.75 -19.03
N LEU A 82 0.05 2.68 -18.39
CA LEU A 82 -0.53 1.54 -19.10
C LEU A 82 -2.06 1.60 -19.19
N PHE A 83 -2.74 2.34 -18.29
CA PHE A 83 -4.21 2.27 -18.20
C PHE A 83 -4.90 3.65 -18.16
N VAL A 84 -4.25 4.74 -17.76
CA VAL A 84 -4.97 6.04 -17.64
C VAL A 84 -5.01 6.81 -18.96
N PHE A 85 -3.99 6.69 -19.82
CA PHE A 85 -3.86 7.54 -21.00
C PHE A 85 -4.66 7.10 -22.24
N GLU A 86 -5.25 5.90 -22.26
CA GLU A 86 -5.85 5.36 -23.48
C GLU A 86 -7.33 5.74 -23.68
N GLU A 87 -8.11 6.03 -22.62
CA GLU A 87 -9.55 6.32 -22.75
C GLU A 87 -10.07 7.25 -21.66
N LYS A 88 -11.03 8.13 -22.01
CA LYS A 88 -11.75 8.96 -21.04
C LYS A 88 -12.57 8.08 -20.09
N ILE A 89 -12.34 8.23 -18.79
CA ILE A 89 -13.16 7.60 -17.75
C ILE A 89 -14.44 8.41 -17.61
N LEU A 90 -15.58 7.82 -17.98
CA LEU A 90 -16.86 8.52 -18.08
C LEU A 90 -17.68 8.46 -16.80
N ASN A 91 -17.48 7.42 -15.97
CA ASN A 91 -18.22 7.22 -14.72
C ASN A 91 -17.47 6.31 -13.73
N VAL A 92 -17.98 6.23 -12.49
CA VAL A 92 -17.38 5.45 -11.39
C VAL A 92 -17.30 3.95 -11.71
N VAL A 93 -18.29 3.39 -12.43
CA VAL A 93 -18.28 1.96 -12.81
C VAL A 93 -17.14 1.68 -13.79
N SER A 94 -16.96 2.51 -14.81
CA SER A 94 -15.85 2.40 -15.77
C SER A 94 -14.49 2.55 -15.09
N LEU A 95 -14.38 3.45 -14.10
CA LEU A 95 -13.17 3.59 -13.28
C LEU A 95 -12.88 2.31 -12.49
N GLN A 96 -13.90 1.74 -11.85
CA GLN A 96 -13.73 0.53 -11.04
C GLN A 96 -13.32 -0.67 -11.89
N ASN A 97 -13.92 -0.84 -13.08
CA ASN A 97 -13.52 -1.90 -14.01
C ASN A 97 -12.07 -1.74 -14.43
N LYS A 98 -11.66 -0.52 -14.82
CA LYS A 98 -10.27 -0.24 -15.21
C LYS A 98 -9.26 -0.50 -14.08
N LEU A 99 -9.64 -0.19 -12.84
CA LEU A 99 -8.84 -0.54 -11.66
C LEU A 99 -8.75 -2.05 -11.45
N ASN A 100 -9.85 -2.78 -11.62
CA ASN A 100 -9.87 -4.23 -11.50
C ASN A 100 -8.98 -4.89 -12.55
N ASP A 101 -9.07 -4.45 -13.81
CA ASP A 101 -8.23 -4.94 -14.90
C ASP A 101 -6.74 -4.70 -14.61
N TYR A 102 -6.41 -3.49 -14.14
CA TYR A 102 -5.03 -3.19 -13.75
C TYR A 102 -4.55 -4.05 -12.58
N TYR A 103 -5.40 -4.26 -11.56
CA TYR A 103 -5.04 -5.11 -10.42
C TYR A 103 -4.83 -6.56 -10.83
N TYR A 104 -5.64 -7.07 -11.75
CA TYR A 104 -5.47 -8.41 -12.29
C TYR A 104 -4.16 -8.53 -13.07
N PHE A 105 -3.96 -7.67 -14.08
CA PHE A 105 -2.73 -7.60 -14.88
C PHE A 105 -1.49 -7.50 -13.99
N TYR A 106 -1.49 -6.57 -13.02
CA TYR A 106 -0.34 -6.31 -12.18
C TYR A 106 0.04 -7.51 -11.31
N ASN A 107 -0.95 -8.20 -10.72
CA ASN A 107 -0.69 -9.27 -9.76
C ASN A 107 -0.52 -10.64 -10.41
N PHE A 108 -1.20 -10.91 -11.52
CA PHE A 108 -1.31 -12.26 -12.10
C PHE A 108 -0.61 -12.43 -13.45
N GLU A 109 -0.37 -11.36 -14.21
CA GLU A 109 0.21 -11.47 -15.57
C GLU A 109 1.60 -10.83 -15.66
N ARG A 110 1.82 -9.74 -14.93
CA ARG A 110 3.05 -8.97 -15.03
C ARG A 110 4.20 -9.55 -14.20
N VAL A 111 5.14 -10.19 -14.88
CA VAL A 111 6.40 -10.65 -14.28
C VAL A 111 7.35 -9.50 -13.92
N ARG A 112 8.17 -9.71 -12.87
CA ARG A 112 9.13 -8.71 -12.39
C ARG A 112 10.51 -9.31 -12.21
N LYS A 113 11.52 -8.68 -12.81
CA LYS A 113 12.93 -9.06 -12.59
C LYS A 113 13.30 -9.05 -11.10
N SER A 114 12.80 -8.09 -10.32
CA SER A 114 13.04 -8.00 -8.88
C SER A 114 12.39 -9.12 -8.06
N LEU A 115 11.50 -9.91 -8.66
CA LEU A 115 10.83 -11.06 -8.07
C LEU A 115 11.23 -12.35 -8.80
N ASN A 116 12.49 -12.44 -9.26
CA ASN A 116 13.01 -13.59 -10.02
C ASN A 116 12.13 -13.99 -11.21
N PHE A 117 11.64 -12.99 -11.97
CA PHE A 117 10.77 -13.17 -13.13
C PHE A 117 9.42 -13.85 -12.81
N GLN A 118 8.96 -13.78 -11.56
CA GLN A 118 7.63 -14.18 -11.16
C GLN A 118 6.65 -13.00 -11.16
N THR A 119 5.36 -13.31 -11.25
CA THR A 119 4.28 -12.37 -10.96
C THR A 119 4.18 -12.14 -9.45
N PRO A 120 3.64 -11.00 -8.98
CA PRO A 120 3.47 -10.76 -7.54
C PRO A 120 2.71 -11.88 -6.82
N PHE A 121 1.67 -12.44 -7.45
CA PHE A 121 0.91 -13.54 -6.88
C PHE A 121 1.73 -14.84 -6.77
N ASN A 122 2.44 -15.23 -7.83
CA ASN A 122 3.29 -16.43 -7.79
C ASN A 122 4.41 -16.29 -6.76
N PHE A 123 5.03 -15.11 -6.69
CA PHE A 123 6.04 -14.82 -5.68
C PHE A 123 5.44 -14.91 -4.27
N LEU A 124 4.26 -14.34 -4.04
CA LEU A 124 3.57 -14.44 -2.75
C LEU A 124 3.30 -15.90 -2.35
N ASN A 125 2.73 -16.70 -3.25
CA ASN A 125 2.47 -18.12 -2.97
C ASN A 125 3.75 -18.92 -2.70
N SER A 126 4.87 -18.54 -3.31
CA SER A 126 6.16 -19.18 -3.03
C SER A 126 6.64 -18.97 -1.58
N LEU A 127 6.16 -17.92 -0.90
CA LEU A 127 6.52 -17.56 0.47
C LEU A 127 5.60 -18.15 1.54
N ILE A 128 4.33 -18.43 1.22
CA ILE A 128 3.30 -18.85 2.19
C ILE A 128 3.15 -20.38 2.21
N LYS A 129 4.27 -21.12 2.29
CA LYS A 129 4.22 -22.58 2.48
C LYS A 129 3.81 -22.96 3.89
#